data_AF-A0A6B9FXV1-F1
#
_entry.id   AF-A0A6B9FXV1-F1
#
_cell.length_a   1.000
_cell.length_b   1.000
_cell.length_c   1.000
_cell.angle_alpha   90.00
_cell.angle_beta   90.00
_cell.angle_gamma   90.00
#
_symmetry.space_group_name_H-M   'P 1'
#
loop_
_entity.id
_entity.type
_entity.pdbx_description
1 polymer ?
#
loop_
_entity_poly.entity_id
_entity_poly.type
_entity_poly.pdbx_seq_one_letter_code
_entity_poly.pdbx_strand_id
1 'polypeptide(L)' 'MKIQINIPGMNVPAFVSCDPDVINRKSLCSSLGLDNVTLCRLEKAMGFERALRYMLDKKAKRT' A
#
# COMPACT_ATOMS: atom_id res chain seq x y z
N MET A 1 -5.47 -6.13 -15.98
CA MET A 1 -4.02 -5.91 -16.16
C MET A 1 -3.32 -6.44 -14.91
N LYS A 2 -2.29 -7.31 -15.01
CA LYS A 2 -1.60 -7.88 -13.82
C LYS A 2 -0.64 -6.83 -13.24
N ILE A 3 -1.01 -6.21 -12.11
CA ILE A 3 -0.11 -5.31 -11.38
C ILE A 3 0.55 -6.13 -10.27
N GLN A 4 1.81 -6.50 -10.47
CA GLN A 4 2.63 -7.13 -9.43
C GLN A 4 3.34 -6.02 -8.66
N ILE A 5 2.94 -5.79 -7.41
CA ILE A 5 3.66 -4.88 -6.51
C ILE A 5 4.70 -5.72 -5.76
N ASN A 6 5.96 -5.59 -6.14
CA ASN A 6 7.07 -6.20 -5.42
C ASN A 6 7.53 -5.25 -4.31
N ILE A 7 7.19 -5.56 -3.05
CA ILE A 7 7.59 -4.77 -1.89
C ILE A 7 8.88 -5.36 -1.29
N PRO A 8 10.01 -4.65 -1.32
CA PRO A 8 11.26 -5.14 -0.72
C PRO A 8 11.09 -5.40 0.78
N GLY A 9 11.43 -6.61 1.23
CA GLY A 9 11.35 -7.01 2.64
C GLY A 9 10.10 -7.83 3.04
N MET A 10 9.13 -8.01 2.13
CA MET A 10 8.03 -8.96 2.32
C MET A 10 8.30 -10.24 1.53
N ASN A 11 8.68 -11.32 2.21
CA ASN A 11 8.89 -12.66 1.61
C ASN A 11 7.59 -13.37 1.18
N VAL A 12 6.46 -12.65 1.14
CA VAL A 12 5.16 -13.19 0.73
C VAL A 12 4.55 -12.23 -0.28
N PRO A 13 4.14 -12.70 -1.48
CA PRO A 13 3.41 -11.86 -2.42
C PRO A 13 2.16 -11.33 -1.72
N ALA A 14 2.00 -10.01 -1.67
CA ALA A 14 0.91 -9.33 -0.99
C ALA A 14 -0.44 -9.48 -1.74
N PHE A 15 -0.78 -10.68 -2.21
CA PHE A 15 -1.95 -10.89 -3.07
C PHE A 15 -2.51 -12.32 -2.90
N VAL A 16 -3.58 -12.45 -2.10
CA VAL A 16 -4.57 -13.52 -2.27
C VAL A 16 -5.95 -12.88 -2.22
N SER A 17 -6.38 -12.40 -3.38
CA SER A 17 -7.80 -12.24 -3.68
C SER A 17 -7.95 -12.52 -5.16
N CYS A 18 -8.86 -13.42 -5.51
CA CYS A 18 -9.12 -13.90 -6.87
C CYS A 18 -9.74 -12.83 -7.81
N ASP A 19 -9.62 -11.55 -7.47
CA ASP A 19 -10.01 -10.42 -8.31
C ASP A 19 -8.82 -9.45 -8.45
N PRO A 20 -8.32 -9.22 -9.69
CA PRO A 20 -7.16 -8.38 -9.93
C PRO A 20 -7.36 -6.88 -9.62
N ASP A 21 -8.56 -6.46 -9.22
CA ASP A 21 -8.91 -5.05 -9.04
C ASP A 21 -9.18 -4.63 -7.58
N VAL A 22 -9.15 -5.54 -6.60
CA VAL A 22 -9.49 -5.21 -5.20
C VAL A 22 -8.29 -5.39 -4.28
N ILE A 23 -7.45 -4.35 -4.19
CA ILE A 23 -6.45 -4.26 -3.13
C ILE A 23 -7.20 -4.15 -1.79
N ASN A 24 -7.02 -5.13 -0.91
CA ASN A 24 -7.49 -5.04 0.48
C ASN A 24 -6.62 -4.01 1.23
N ARG A 25 -7.00 -2.73 1.10
CA ARG A 25 -6.31 -1.58 1.71
C ARG A 25 -6.09 -1.76 3.20
N LYS A 26 -7.08 -2.30 3.92
CA LYS A 26 -6.98 -2.54 5.37
C LYS A 26 -5.88 -3.54 5.69
N SER A 27 -5.80 -4.65 4.96
CA SER A 27 -4.74 -5.66 5.11
C SER A 27 -3.36 -5.10 4.76
N LEU A 28 -3.27 -4.32 3.67
CA LEU A 28 -2.03 -3.69 3.23
C LEU A 28 -1.52 -2.69 4.27
N CYS A 29 -2.37 -1.77 4.72
CA CYS A 29 -2.05 -0.79 5.74
C CYS A 29 -1.61 -1.46 7.05
N SER A 30 -2.30 -2.53 7.49
CA SER A 30 -1.91 -3.28 8.68
C SER A 30 -0.53 -3.92 8.53
N SER A 31 -0.23 -4.50 7.37
CA SER A 31 1.06 -5.18 7.12
C SER A 31 2.22 -4.18 7.04
N LEU A 32 1.98 -3.01 6.45
CA LEU A 32 2.98 -1.95 6.32
C LEU A 32 3.04 -1.02 7.55
N GLY A 33 2.18 -1.23 8.55
CA GLY A 33 2.01 -0.34 9.71
C GLY A 33 1.76 1.11 9.29
N LEU A 34 0.83 1.31 8.35
CA LEU A 34 0.39 2.58 7.81
C LEU A 34 -1.06 2.85 8.23
N ASP A 35 -1.42 4.12 8.34
CA ASP A 35 -2.81 4.52 8.61
C ASP A 35 -3.68 4.44 7.34
N ASN A 36 -4.71 3.59 7.38
CA ASN A 36 -5.63 3.38 6.26
C ASN A 36 -6.42 4.64 5.91
N VAL A 37 -6.79 5.46 6.90
CA VAL A 37 -7.56 6.69 6.65
C VAL A 37 -6.72 7.70 5.88
N THR A 38 -5.47 7.89 6.30
CA THR A 38 -4.49 8.76 5.62
C THR A 38 -4.20 8.26 4.21
N LEU A 39 -4.03 6.94 4.01
CA LEU A 39 -3.81 6.37 2.68
C LEU A 39 -4.97 6.66 1.74
N CYS A 40 -6.22 6.40 2.16
CA CYS A 40 -7.43 6.71 1.38
C CYS A 40 -7.54 8.20 1.02
N ARG A 41 -7.14 9.10 1.92
CA ARG A 41 -7.17 10.55 1.67
C ARG A 41 -6.12 10.95 0.62
N LEU A 42 -4.90 10.44 0.75
CA LEU A 42 -3.81 10.72 -0.18
C LEU A 42 -4.06 10.08 -1.55
N GLU A 43 -4.58 8.86 -1.58
CA GLU A 43 -4.97 8.15 -2.80
C GLU A 43 -5.87 9.02 -3.69
N LYS A 44 -6.90 9.67 -3.10
CA LYS A 44 -7.80 10.58 -3.81
C LYS A 44 -7.12 11.82 -4.39
N ALA A 45 -6.01 12.27 -3.78
CA ALA A 45 -5.34 13.50 -4.17
C ALA A 45 -4.24 13.29 -5.22
N MET A 46 -3.51 12.17 -5.15
CA MET A 46 -2.27 11.97 -5.92
C MET A 46 -2.11 10.56 -6.51
N GLY A 47 -3.12 9.70 -6.36
CA GLY A 47 -3.11 8.32 -6.82
C GLY A 47 -2.53 7.34 -5.79
N PHE A 48 -2.99 6.08 -5.85
CA PHE A 48 -2.65 5.04 -4.87
C PHE A 48 -1.15 4.81 -4.72
N GLU A 49 -0.43 4.61 -5.83
CA GLU A 49 1.00 4.32 -5.82
C GLU A 49 1.81 5.47 -5.19
N ARG A 50 1.50 6.72 -5.60
CA ARG A 50 2.19 7.91 -5.11
C ARG A 50 1.89 8.14 -3.63
N ALA A 51 0.65 7.91 -3.21
CA ALA A 51 0.23 7.99 -1.81
C ALA A 51 0.95 6.96 -0.93
N LEU A 52 1.06 5.71 -1.40
CA LEU A 52 1.74 4.64 -0.69
C LEU A 52 3.23 4.96 -0.51
N ARG A 53 3.90 5.41 -1.57
CA ARG A 53 5.31 5.80 -1.53
C ARG A 53 5.55 6.98 -0.60
N TYR A 54 4.70 8.01 -0.65
CA TYR A 54 4.78 9.14 0.28
C TYR A 54 4.64 8.71 1.74
N MET A 55 3.71 7.79 2.04
CA MET A 55 3.52 7.29 3.41
C MET A 55 4.68 6.42 3.89
N LEU A 56 5.24 5.57 3.03
CA LEU A 56 6.43 4.78 3.33
C LEU A 56 7.66 5.67 3.57
N ASP A 57 7.90 6.66 2.71
CA ASP A 57 9.00 7.63 2.87
C ASP A 57 8.82 8.45 4.16
N LYS A 58 7.59 8.87 4.46
CA LYS A 58 7.29 9.59 5.71
C LYS A 58 7.53 8.72 6.95
N LYS A 59 7.23 7.43 6.87
CA LYS A 59 7.48 6.47 7.96
C LYS A 59 8.98 6.24 8.15
N ALA A 60 9.72 6.03 7.06
CA ALA A 60 11.17 5.84 7.10
C ALA A 60 11.90 7.04 7.71
N LYS A 61 11.50 8.27 7.36
CA LYS A 61 12.08 9.51 7.95
C LYS A 61 11.74 9.74 9.41
N ARG A 62 10.77 9.02 9.97
CA ARG A 62 10.32 9.14 11.35
C ARG A 62 11.01 8.14 12.29
N THR A 63 11.82 7.25 11.71
CA THR A 63 12.65 6.25 12.40
C THR A 63 14.09 6.74 12.36
#